data_AF-A0A8S1LQF4-F1
#
_entry.id   AF-A0A8S1LQF4-F1
#
_cell.length_a   1.000
_cell.length_b   1.000
_cell.length_c   1.000
_cell.angle_alpha   90.00
_cell.angle_beta   90.00
_cell.angle_gamma   90.00
#
_symmetry.space_group_name_H-M   'P 1'
#
loop_
_entity.id
_entity.type
_entity.pdbx_description
1 polymer ?
#
loop_
_entity_poly.entity_id
_entity_poly.type
_entity_poly.pdbx_seq_one_letter_code
_entity_poly.pdbx_strand_id
1 'polypeptide(L)'
;MLKGQHQLPDFIAVIIVYGIIFSEFYAFTFIFLPAFLNKHGVVAYFIGIEFTTLFIFLNLAYIMIQCTKPGYPPKDLAKHYHEKTLEDIKQRTKKMTEKINKHRQRKMQNHFQLQDENDDEIRYYPSIIISFVLLQM
;
A
#
# COMPACT_ATOMS: atom_id res chain seq x y z
N MET A 1 -5.44 9.73 -6.10
CA MET A 1 -6.87 10.00 -6.36
C MET A 1 -6.99 10.53 -7.79
N LEU A 2 -7.37 9.69 -8.76
CA LEU A 2 -7.67 10.05 -10.15
C LEU A 2 -9.18 9.85 -10.38
N LYS A 3 -10.01 10.56 -9.62
CA LYS A 3 -11.46 10.27 -9.51
C LYS A 3 -12.32 10.84 -10.65
N GLY A 4 -11.73 11.53 -11.64
CA GLY A 4 -12.50 12.32 -12.62
C GLY A 4 -12.29 12.00 -14.10
N GLN A 5 -11.22 11.31 -14.50
CA GLN A 5 -10.88 11.17 -15.92
C GLN A 5 -11.50 9.95 -16.63
N HIS A 6 -12.02 8.97 -15.90
CA HIS A 6 -12.56 7.73 -16.49
C HIS A 6 -14.09 7.62 -16.49
N GLN A 7 -14.83 8.52 -15.84
CA GLN A 7 -16.29 8.36 -15.70
C GLN A 7 -17.06 8.39 -17.03
N LEU A 8 -16.64 9.25 -17.97
CA LEU A 8 -17.26 9.37 -19.29
C LEU A 8 -17.01 8.13 -20.19
N PRO A 9 -15.77 7.67 -20.38
CA PRO A 9 -15.52 6.47 -21.18
C PRO A 9 -16.13 5.21 -20.55
N ASP A 10 -16.10 5.08 -19.22
CA ASP A 10 -16.70 3.93 -18.52
C ASP A 10 -18.24 3.91 -18.71
N PHE A 11 -18.89 5.07 -18.64
CA PHE A 11 -20.33 5.19 -18.88
C PHE A 11 -20.72 4.87 -20.33
N ILE A 12 -19.92 5.31 -21.31
CA ILE A 12 -20.13 4.97 -22.73
C ILE A 12 -20.02 3.47 -22.95
N ALA A 13 -19.03 2.81 -22.33
CA ALA A 13 -18.90 1.35 -22.41
C ALA A 13 -20.14 0.63 -21.87
N VAL A 14 -20.71 1.12 -20.75
CA VAL A 14 -21.96 0.57 -20.20
C VAL A 14 -23.14 0.72 -21.17
N ILE A 15 -23.27 1.87 -21.83
CA ILE A 15 -24.31 2.11 -22.84
C ILE A 15 -24.15 1.16 -24.03
N ILE A 16 -22.92 1.00 -24.54
CA ILE A 16 -22.65 0.11 -25.69
C ILE A 16 -23.04 -1.33 -25.35
N VAL A 17 -22.64 -1.82 -24.18
CA VAL A 17 -22.97 -3.18 -23.74
C VAL A 17 -24.48 -3.38 -23.63
N TYR A 18 -25.20 -2.42 -23.04
CA TYR A 18 -26.67 -2.48 -23.01
C TYR A 18 -27.28 -2.44 -24.41
N GLY A 19 -26.76 -1.59 -25.30
CA GLY A 19 -27.22 -1.51 -26.68
C GLY A 19 -27.13 -2.84 -27.40
N ILE A 20 -26.01 -3.55 -27.25
CA ILE A 20 -25.81 -4.89 -27.82
C ILE A 20 -26.81 -5.87 -27.19
N ILE A 21 -26.87 -5.96 -25.86
CA ILE A 21 -27.75 -6.90 -25.14
C ILE A 21 -29.23 -6.71 -25.54
N PHE A 22 -29.71 -5.48 -25.59
CA PHE A 22 -31.09 -5.19 -25.99
C PHE A 22 -31.33 -5.45 -27.49
N SER A 23 -30.34 -5.18 -28.35
CA SER A 23 -30.46 -5.49 -29.78
C SER A 23 -30.59 -6.98 -30.05
N GLU A 24 -29.81 -7.81 -29.35
CA GLU A 24 -29.88 -9.27 -29.43
C GLU A 24 -31.23 -9.80 -28.92
N PHE A 25 -31.70 -9.26 -27.79
CA PHE A 25 -33.02 -9.60 -27.26
C PHE A 25 -34.15 -9.24 -28.23
N TYR A 26 -34.06 -8.07 -28.86
CA TYR A 26 -35.01 -7.64 -29.88
C TYR A 26 -34.99 -8.57 -31.09
N ALA A 27 -33.81 -8.85 -31.65
CA ALA A 27 -33.66 -9.73 -32.79
C ALA A 27 -34.20 -11.13 -32.49
N PHE A 28 -33.91 -11.67 -31.32
CA PHE A 28 -34.44 -12.96 -30.91
C PHE A 28 -35.96 -12.94 -30.76
N THR A 29 -36.52 -11.99 -30.02
CA THR A 29 -37.95 -11.99 -29.65
C THR A 29 -38.86 -11.62 -30.81
N PHE A 30 -38.45 -10.68 -31.66
CA PHE A 30 -39.30 -10.13 -32.71
C PHE A 30 -39.00 -10.67 -34.11
N ILE A 31 -37.80 -11.20 -34.35
CA ILE A 31 -37.43 -11.72 -35.67
C ILE A 31 -37.34 -13.25 -35.64
N PHE A 32 -36.50 -13.80 -34.76
CA PHE A 32 -36.23 -15.23 -34.73
C PHE A 32 -37.41 -16.04 -34.16
N LEU A 33 -37.90 -15.67 -32.98
CA LEU A 33 -38.92 -16.43 -32.25
C LEU A 33 -40.24 -16.57 -33.03
N PRO A 34 -40.77 -15.52 -33.71
CA PRO A 34 -41.99 -15.66 -34.52
C PRO A 34 -41.76 -16.52 -35.77
N ALA A 35 -40.60 -16.38 -36.42
CA ALA A 35 -40.24 -17.23 -37.57
C ALA A 35 -40.10 -18.71 -37.16
N PHE A 36 -39.56 -18.96 -35.97
CA PHE A 36 -39.41 -20.29 -35.40
C PHE A 36 -40.75 -20.88 -34.91
N LEU A 37 -41.62 -20.05 -34.32
CA LEU A 37 -42.97 -20.42 -33.89
C LEU A 37 -43.80 -20.96 -35.06
N ASN A 38 -43.72 -20.31 -36.22
CA ASN A 38 -44.41 -20.76 -37.43
C ASN A 38 -43.98 -22.16 -37.90
N LYS A 39 -42.75 -22.59 -37.58
CA LYS A 39 -42.20 -23.89 -37.99
C LYS A 39 -42.32 -24.98 -36.92
N HIS A 40 -42.22 -24.61 -35.64
CA HIS A 40 -42.04 -25.56 -34.54
C HIS A 40 -43.15 -25.50 -33.47
N GLY A 41 -44.12 -24.59 -33.61
CA GLY A 41 -45.31 -24.51 -32.76
C GLY A 41 -44.95 -24.39 -31.28
N VAL A 42 -45.49 -25.28 -30.45
CA VAL A 42 -45.40 -25.20 -28.97
C VAL A 42 -43.95 -25.17 -28.46
N VAL A 43 -43.02 -25.86 -29.13
CA VAL A 43 -41.60 -25.90 -28.74
C VAL A 43 -40.97 -24.51 -28.75
N ALA A 44 -41.42 -23.61 -29.64
CA ALA A 44 -40.91 -22.26 -29.70
C ALA A 44 -41.24 -21.45 -28.43
N TYR A 45 -42.39 -21.69 -27.79
CA TYR A 45 -42.72 -21.00 -26.54
C TYR A 45 -41.78 -21.38 -25.40
N PHE A 46 -41.40 -22.65 -25.27
CA PHE A 46 -40.43 -23.09 -24.27
C PHE A 46 -39.06 -22.43 -24.48
N ILE A 47 -38.59 -22.41 -25.73
CA ILE A 47 -37.34 -21.73 -26.11
C ILE A 47 -37.41 -20.22 -25.80
N GLY A 48 -38.55 -19.58 -26.07
CA GLY A 48 -38.77 -18.16 -25.74
C GLY A 48 -38.74 -17.89 -24.24
N ILE A 49 -39.36 -18.76 -23.43
CA ILE A 49 -39.35 -18.66 -21.97
C ILE A 49 -37.92 -18.81 -21.44
N GLU A 50 -37.21 -19.87 -21.84
CA GLU A 50 -35.82 -20.12 -21.42
C GLU A 50 -34.90 -18.93 -21.75
N PHE A 51 -34.98 -18.43 -22.98
CA PHE A 51 -34.19 -17.27 -23.40
C PHE A 51 -34.52 -16.02 -22.57
N THR A 52 -35.80 -15.76 -22.32
CA THR A 52 -36.22 -14.61 -21.51
C THR A 52 -35.72 -14.73 -20.07
N THR A 53 -35.76 -15.92 -19.48
CA THR A 53 -35.22 -16.17 -18.15
C THR A 53 -33.71 -15.92 -18.09
N LEU A 54 -32.95 -16.42 -19.06
CA LEU A 54 -31.51 -16.16 -19.16
C LEU A 54 -31.21 -14.66 -19.31
N PHE A 55 -31.99 -13.97 -20.14
CA PHE A 55 -31.85 -12.52 -20.33
C PHE A 55 -32.08 -11.75 -19.03
N ILE A 56 -33.09 -12.10 -18.24
CA ILE A 56 -33.36 -11.47 -16.93
C ILE A 56 -32.17 -11.67 -15.98
N PHE A 57 -31.67 -12.90 -15.87
CA PHE A 57 -30.52 -13.19 -14.99
C PHE A 57 -29.26 -12.45 -15.43
N LEU A 58 -28.98 -12.38 -16.73
CA LEU A 58 -27.84 -11.64 -17.27
C LEU A 58 -27.93 -10.15 -16.92
N ASN A 59 -29.11 -9.54 -17.10
CA ASN A 59 -29.32 -8.13 -16.78
C ASN A 59 -29.17 -7.87 -15.27
N LEU A 60 -29.76 -8.71 -14.42
CA LEU A 60 -29.63 -8.58 -12.97
C LEU A 60 -28.18 -8.71 -12.52
N ALA A 61 -27.45 -9.69 -13.03
CA ALA A 61 -26.03 -9.87 -12.72
C ALA A 61 -25.21 -8.64 -13.15
N TYR A 62 -25.48 -8.12 -14.35
CA TYR A 62 -24.80 -6.94 -14.86
C TYR A 62 -25.08 -5.70 -14.01
N ILE A 63 -26.34 -5.47 -13.61
CA ILE A 63 -26.71 -4.37 -12.70
C ILE A 63 -26.01 -4.53 -11.35
N MET A 64 -26.01 -5.74 -10.77
CA MET A 64 -25.33 -5.97 -9.49
C MET A 64 -23.84 -5.64 -9.56
N ILE A 65 -23.15 -6.03 -10.64
CA ILE A 65 -21.73 -5.71 -10.82
C ILE A 65 -21.51 -4.19 -10.90
N GLN A 66 -22.36 -3.46 -11.62
CA GLN A 66 -22.21 -2.01 -11.77
C GLN A 66 -22.57 -1.22 -10.50
N CYS A 67 -23.57 -1.69 -9.74
CA CYS A 67 -24.03 -1.00 -8.53
C CYS A 67 -23.25 -1.39 -7.26
N THR A 68 -22.56 -2.53 -7.27
CA THR A 68 -21.77 -2.98 -6.12
C THR A 68 -20.48 -2.19 -6.04
N LYS A 69 -20.37 -1.34 -5.03
CA LYS A 69 -19.11 -0.61 -4.76
C LYS A 69 -18.03 -1.61 -4.35
N PRO A 70 -16.79 -1.43 -4.82
CA PRO A 70 -15.67 -2.24 -4.35
C PRO A 70 -15.55 -2.11 -2.83
N GLY A 71 -15.31 -3.24 -2.15
CA GLY A 71 -15.07 -3.25 -0.72
C GLY A 71 -13.88 -2.36 -0.38
N TYR A 72 -14.07 -1.41 0.54
CA TYR A 72 -12.97 -0.63 1.07
C TYR A 72 -12.27 -1.40 2.18
N PRO A 73 -10.94 -1.24 2.33
CA PRO A 73 -10.24 -1.86 3.45
C PRO A 73 -10.87 -1.39 4.78
N PRO A 74 -11.07 -2.30 5.75
CA PRO A 74 -11.64 -1.94 7.03
C PRO A 74 -10.77 -0.90 7.74
N LYS A 75 -11.41 0.08 8.40
CA LYS A 75 -10.72 1.22 9.06
C LYS A 75 -9.67 0.77 10.08
N ASP A 76 -9.90 -0.38 10.72
CA ASP A 76 -8.98 -0.96 11.71
C ASP A 76 -7.66 -1.41 11.10
N LEU A 77 -7.65 -1.78 9.81
CA LEU A 77 -6.44 -2.18 9.11
C LEU A 77 -5.49 -0.98 8.93
N ALA A 78 -6.03 0.19 8.59
CA ALA A 78 -5.24 1.42 8.46
C ALA A 78 -4.64 1.86 9.80
N LYS A 79 -5.39 1.69 10.89
CA LYS A 79 -4.92 1.98 12.25
C LYS A 79 -3.79 1.03 12.66
N HIS A 80 -3.94 -0.27 12.37
CA HIS A 80 -2.94 -1.27 12.71
C HIS A 80 -1.61 -1.07 11.95
N TYR A 81 -1.68 -0.71 10.65
CA TYR A 81 -0.48 -0.34 9.90
C TYR A 81 0.19 0.92 10.46
N HIS A 82 -0.59 1.91 10.89
CA HIS A 82 -0.03 3.13 11.46
C HIS A 82 0.65 2.88 12.81
N GLU A 83 0.01 2.13 13.70
CA GLU A 83 0.56 1.74 15.00
C GLU A 83 1.85 0.92 14.84
N LYS A 84 1.85 -0.08 13.96
CA LYS A 84 3.03 -0.90 13.67
C LYS A 84 4.19 -0.07 13.10
N THR A 85 3.89 0.90 12.22
CA THR A 85 4.91 1.79 11.65
C THR A 85 5.52 2.70 12.72
N LEU A 86 4.70 3.22 13.64
CA LEU A 86 5.17 4.03 14.77
C LEU A 86 6.05 3.22 15.73
N GLU A 87 5.70 1.97 16.01
CA GLU A 87 6.50 1.06 16.83
C GLU A 87 7.86 0.74 16.19
N ASP A 88 7.89 0.46 14.89
CA ASP A 88 9.14 0.20 14.16
C ASP A 88 10.05 1.43 14.13
N ILE A 89 9.49 2.63 13.93
CA ILE A 89 10.25 3.89 14.01
C ILE A 89 10.81 4.07 15.42
N LYS A 90 10.00 3.87 16.46
CA LYS A 90 10.42 4.00 17.86
C LYS A 90 11.55 3.03 18.21
N GLN A 91 11.48 1.78 17.74
CA GLN A 91 12.54 0.80 17.95
C GLN A 91 13.83 1.16 17.21
N ARG A 92 13.74 1.62 15.95
CA ARG A 92 14.92 2.06 15.18
C ARG A 92 15.60 3.26 15.82
N THR A 93 14.83 4.26 16.25
CA THR A 93 15.36 5.44 16.94
C THR A 93 16.03 5.05 18.25
N LYS A 94 15.43 4.17 19.05
CA LYS A 94 16.04 3.68 20.30
C LYS A 94 17.40 3.00 20.05
N LYS A 95 17.49 2.09 19.08
CA LYS A 95 18.75 1.43 18.71
C LYS A 95 19.81 2.41 18.22
N MET A 96 19.42 3.45 17.49
CA MET A 96 20.34 4.49 17.01
C MET A 96 20.85 5.37 18.16
N THR A 97 19.98 5.79 19.08
CA THR A 97 20.36 6.57 20.26
C THR A 97 21.30 5.79 21.18
N GLU A 98 21.05 4.49 21.39
CA GLU A 98 21.96 3.62 22.14
C GLU A 98 23.35 3.53 21.51
N LYS A 99 23.44 3.42 20.17
CA LYS A 99 24.72 3.44 19.46
C LYS A 99 25.45 4.77 19.63
N ILE A 100 24.73 5.89 19.52
CA ILE A 100 25.30 7.24 19.69
C ILE A 100 25.81 7.44 21.12
N ASN A 101 25.06 7.01 22.13
CA ASN A 101 25.47 7.12 23.53
C ASN A 101 26.68 6.24 23.83
N LYS A 102 26.73 5.00 23.34
CA LYS A 102 27.93 4.15 23.46
C LYS A 102 29.15 4.79 22.80
N HIS A 103 28.97 5.41 21.63
CA HIS A 103 30.06 6.09 20.95
C HIS A 103 30.55 7.32 21.74
N ARG A 104 29.64 8.13 22.29
CA ARG A 104 29.99 9.26 23.18
C ARG A 104 30.72 8.81 24.44
N GLN A 105 30.24 7.74 25.09
CA GLN A 105 30.90 7.19 26.28
C GLN A 105 32.32 6.72 25.98
N ARG A 106 32.54 6.02 24.85
CA ARG A 106 33.88 5.64 24.39
C ARG A 106 34.77 6.85 24.12
N LYS A 107 34.24 7.91 23.49
CA LYS A 107 34.99 9.15 23.25
C LYS A 107 35.38 9.84 24.55
N MET A 108 34.48 9.88 25.55
CA MET A 108 34.81 10.42 26.87
C MET A 108 35.88 9.58 27.58
N GLN A 109 35.75 8.25 27.58
CA GLN A 109 36.75 7.35 28.18
C GLN A 109 38.14 7.50 27.54
N ASN A 110 38.21 7.60 26.21
CA ASN A 110 39.46 7.84 25.50
C ASN A 110 40.05 9.22 25.81
N HIS A 111 39.21 10.23 26.06
CA HIS A 111 39.69 11.55 26.48
C HIS A 111 40.26 11.54 27.90
N PHE A 112 39.66 10.78 28.82
CA PHE A 112 40.21 10.57 30.16
C PHE A 112 41.55 9.80 30.12
N GLN A 113 41.66 8.75 29.30
CA GLN A 113 42.92 8.01 29.13
C GLN A 113 44.06 8.87 28.56
N LEU A 114 43.76 9.75 27.59
CA LEU A 114 44.73 10.71 27.05
C LEU A 114 45.12 11.83 28.03
N GLN A 115 44.32 12.05 29.08
CA GLN A 115 44.62 13.03 30.13
C GLN A 115 45.49 12.40 31.23
N ASP A 116 45.22 11.13 31.59
CA ASP A 116 46.06 10.38 32.54
C ASP A 116 47.48 10.10 32.00
N GLU A 117 47.64 9.75 30.71
CA GLU A 117 48.98 9.55 30.11
C GLU A 117 49.83 10.83 30.04
N ASN A 118 49.19 12.01 29.92
CA ASN A 118 49.89 13.30 29.87
C ASN A 118 50.26 13.82 31.27
N ASP A 119 49.45 13.53 32.29
CA ASP A 119 49.73 13.90 33.68
C ASP A 119 50.89 13.08 34.29
N ASP A 120 51.13 11.86 33.79
CA ASP A 120 52.29 11.06 34.16
C ASP A 120 53.60 11.55 33.48
N GLU A 121 53.53 12.09 32.26
CA GLU A 121 54.70 12.64 31.56
C GLU A 121 55.16 13.99 32.15
N ILE A 122 54.22 14.81 32.66
CA ILE A 122 54.54 16.12 33.27
C ILE A 122 55.18 15.98 34.67
N ARG A 123 55.00 14.85 35.37
CA ARG A 123 55.64 14.61 36.68
C ARG A 123 57.15 14.35 36.62
N TYR A 124 57.71 14.01 35.46
CA TYR A 124 59.15 13.71 35.32
C TYR A 124 60.04 14.92 34.98
N TYR A 125 59.46 16.07 34.61
CA TYR A 125 60.22 17.26 34.21
C TYR A 125 60.67 18.23 35.33
N PRO A 126 60.16 18.23 36.58
CA PRO A 126 60.66 19.18 37.58
C PRO A 126 62.08 18.83 38.06
N SER A 127 62.51 17.56 37.99
CA SER A 127 63.83 17.13 38.48
C SER A 127 64.97 17.43 37.51
N ILE A 128 64.72 17.51 36.20
CA ILE A 128 65.76 17.78 35.19
C ILE A 128 66.12 19.27 35.17
N ILE A 129 65.14 20.17 35.34
CA ILE A 129 65.36 21.62 35.32
C ILE A 129 66.13 22.08 36.57
N ILE A 130 65.85 21.51 37.75
CA ILE A 130 66.59 21.83 38.99
C ILE A 130 68.05 21.35 38.92
N SER A 131 68.30 20.20 38.29
CA SER A 131 69.67 19.67 38.12
C SER A 131 70.53 20.51 37.17
N PHE A 132 69.91 21.17 36.18
CA PHE A 132 70.64 22.00 35.21
C PHE A 132 71.00 23.39 35.77
N VAL A 133 70.17 23.95 36.65
CA VAL A 133 70.43 25.25 37.30
C VAL A 133 71.53 25.15 38.37
N LEU A 134 71.61 24.02 39.08
CA LEU A 134 72.66 23.79 40.09
C LEU A 134 74.05 23.49 39.50
N LEU A 135 74.15 23.16 38.22
CA LEU A 135 75.43 22.90 37.55
C LEU A 135 76.05 24.17 36.91
N GLN A 136 75.33 25.29 36.91
CA GLN A 136 75.80 26.58 36.37
C GLN A 136 76.14 27.62 37.46
N MET A 137 76.11 27.24 38.76
CA MET A 137 76.73 28.00 39.85
C MET A 137 78.03 27.33 40.29
#